data_AF-R1CBQ8-F1
#
_entry.id   AF-R1CBQ8-F1
#
_cell.length_a   1.000
_cell.length_b   1.000
_cell.length_c   1.000
_cell.angle_alpha   90.00
_cell.angle_beta   90.00
_cell.angle_gamma   90.00
#
_symmetry.space_group_name_H-M   'P 1'
#
loop_
_entity.id
_entity.type
_entity.pdbx_description
1 polymer ?
#
loop_
_entity_poly.entity_id
_entity_poly.type
_entity_poly.pdbx_seq_one_letter_code
_entity_poly.pdbx_strand_id
1 'polypeptide(L)'
;MGEHLADLKERLWTKDFFLLWQGQLVSALGDVVYSIALGFWVLKVTGSTALMGTLMAASVLPRVIISPFAGVFVDRSDRKKVLG
;
A
#
# COMPACT_ATOMS: atom_id res chain seq x y z
N MET A 1 19.73 11.70 27.53
CA MET A 1 19.50 11.49 26.08
C MET A 1 19.31 10.01 25.74
N GLY A 2 20.09 9.07 26.31
CA GLY A 2 19.99 7.62 25.99
C GLY A 2 18.72 6.90 26.46
N GLU A 3 18.17 7.25 27.63
CA GLU A 3 16.95 6.60 28.16
C GLU A 3 15.68 6.92 27.36
N HIS A 4 15.57 8.12 26.79
CA HIS A 4 14.41 8.54 25.99
C HIS A 4 14.29 7.79 24.66
N LEU A 5 15.41 7.32 24.09
CA LEU A 5 15.41 6.53 22.85
C LEU A 5 15.00 5.07 23.10
N ALA A 6 15.29 4.54 24.30
CA ALA A 6 14.87 3.21 24.72
C ALA A 6 13.34 3.15 24.94
N ASP A 7 12.77 4.19 25.56
CA ASP A 7 11.33 4.33 25.81
C ASP A 7 10.51 4.42 24.49
N LEU A 8 11.01 5.14 23.48
CA LEU A 8 10.38 5.18 22.15
C LEU A 8 10.39 3.82 21.44
N LYS A 9 11.44 3.02 21.67
CA LYS A 9 11.58 1.69 21.06
C LYS A 9 10.60 0.68 21.66
N GLU A 10 10.35 0.75 22.97
CA GLU A 10 9.32 -0.06 23.63
C GLU A 10 7.90 0.35 23.20
N ARG A 11 7.70 1.64 22.91
CA ARG A 11 6.38 2.19 22.54
C ARG A 11 5.94 1.88 21.08
N LEU A 12 6.89 1.61 20.18
CA LEU A 12 6.61 1.26 18.78
C LEU A 12 6.21 -0.21 18.57
N TRP A 13 6.64 -1.11 19.44
CA TRP A 13 6.39 -2.57 19.34
C TRP A 13 5.29 -3.03 20.30
N THR A 14 4.16 -2.32 20.28
CA THR A 14 2.97 -2.73 21.00
C THR A 14 2.28 -3.91 20.31
N LYS A 15 1.50 -4.68 21.08
CA LYS A 15 0.72 -5.81 20.55
C LYS A 15 -0.18 -5.37 19.40
N ASP A 16 -0.80 -4.19 19.52
CA ASP A 16 -1.69 -3.64 18.50
C ASP A 16 -0.93 -3.32 17.20
N PHE A 17 0.26 -2.72 17.30
CA PHE A 17 1.12 -2.51 16.13
C PHE A 17 1.50 -3.82 15.45
N PHE A 18 1.83 -4.86 16.23
CA PHE A 18 2.21 -6.15 15.68
C PHE A 18 1.05 -6.85 14.97
N LEU A 19 -0.17 -6.79 15.53
CA LEU A 19 -1.39 -7.29 14.89
C LEU A 19 -1.69 -6.54 13.58
N LEU A 20 -1.60 -5.21 13.58
CA LEU A 20 -1.77 -4.40 12.37
C LEU A 20 -0.72 -4.72 11.33
N TRP A 21 0.55 -4.84 11.73
CA TRP A 21 1.65 -5.13 10.83
C TRP A 21 1.50 -6.51 10.16
N GLN A 22 1.12 -7.55 10.92
CA GLN A 22 0.87 -8.87 10.35
C GLN A 22 -0.33 -8.87 9.40
N GLY A 23 -1.44 -8.22 9.77
CA GLY A 23 -2.59 -8.06 8.89
C GLY A 23 -2.20 -7.35 7.59
N GLN A 24 -1.41 -6.30 7.69
CA GLN A 24 -0.94 -5.55 6.53
C GLN A 24 0.03 -6.35 5.65
N LEU A 25 0.89 -7.17 6.27
CA LEU A 25 1.78 -8.07 5.54
C LEU A 25 0.97 -9.08 4.71
N VAL A 26 -0.02 -9.72 5.33
CA VAL A 26 -0.89 -10.71 4.65
C VAL A 26 -1.69 -10.03 3.54
N SER A 27 -2.28 -8.86 3.80
CA SER A 27 -3.01 -8.10 2.78
C SER A 27 -2.13 -7.73 1.60
N ALA A 28 -0.91 -7.23 1.85
CA ALA A 28 0.02 -6.86 0.79
C ALA A 28 0.43 -8.07 -0.07
N LEU A 29 0.61 -9.24 0.54
CA LEU A 29 0.86 -10.47 -0.21
C LEU A 29 -0.37 -10.89 -1.03
N GLY A 30 -1.56 -10.78 -0.46
CA GLY A 30 -2.83 -11.01 -1.15
C GLY A 30 -2.98 -10.14 -2.39
N ASP A 31 -2.65 -8.85 -2.29
CA ASP A 31 -2.71 -7.91 -3.42
C ASP A 31 -1.77 -8.30 -4.57
N VAL A 32 -0.57 -8.79 -4.25
CA VAL A 32 0.39 -9.28 -5.27
C VAL A 32 -0.17 -10.51 -5.97
N VAL A 33 -0.63 -11.50 -5.21
CA VAL A 33 -1.22 -12.73 -5.76
C VAL A 33 -2.44 -12.41 -6.62
N TYR A 34 -3.32 -11.55 -6.11
CA TYR A 34 -4.53 -11.11 -6.81
C TYR A 34 -4.18 -10.41 -8.13
N SER A 35 -3.20 -9.52 -8.14
CA SER A 35 -2.79 -8.80 -9.36
C SER A 35 -2.29 -9.74 -10.45
N ILE A 36 -1.48 -10.74 -10.07
CA ILE A 36 -1.00 -11.77 -11.00
C ILE A 36 -2.18 -12.60 -11.52
N ALA A 37 -3.01 -13.11 -10.61
CA ALA A 37 -4.16 -13.94 -10.96
C ALA A 37 -5.15 -13.21 -11.87
N LEU A 38 -5.45 -11.94 -11.59
CA LEU A 38 -6.33 -11.10 -12.38
C LEU A 38 -5.78 -10.87 -13.79
N GLY A 39 -4.48 -10.59 -13.92
CA GLY A 39 -3.82 -10.43 -15.22
C GLY A 39 -3.94 -11.69 -16.08
N PHE A 40 -3.61 -12.85 -15.52
CA PHE A 40 -3.77 -14.13 -16.21
C PHE A 40 -5.23 -14.48 -16.49
N TRP A 41 -6.16 -14.11 -15.61
CA TRP A 41 -7.58 -14.32 -15.83
C TRP A 41 -8.10 -13.50 -17.02
N VAL A 42 -7.70 -12.23 -17.13
CA VAL A 42 -8.03 -11.41 -18.31
C VAL A 42 -7.43 -12.00 -19.58
N LEU A 43 -6.17 -12.43 -19.55
CA LEU A 43 -5.57 -13.13 -20.68
C LEU A 43 -6.37 -14.40 -21.05
N LYS A 44 -6.80 -15.19 -20.05
CA LYS A 44 -7.57 -16.42 -20.26
C LYS A 44 -8.94 -16.16 -20.87
N VAL A 45 -9.65 -15.13 -20.42
CA VAL A 45 -11.02 -14.83 -20.87
C VAL A 45 -11.02 -14.08 -22.21
N THR A 46 -10.06 -13.18 -22.44
CA THR A 46 -10.03 -12.34 -23.66
C THR A 46 -9.11 -12.87 -24.75
N GLY A 47 -8.14 -13.72 -24.42
CA GLY A 47 -7.07 -14.17 -25.32
C GLY A 47 -6.04 -13.08 -25.67
N SER A 48 -6.15 -11.88 -25.09
CA SER A 48 -5.34 -10.71 -25.48
C SER A 48 -4.32 -10.33 -24.41
N THR A 49 -3.04 -10.48 -24.74
CA THR A 49 -1.92 -9.98 -23.92
C THR A 49 -1.89 -8.45 -23.84
N ALA A 50 -2.40 -7.77 -24.86
CA ALA A 50 -2.53 -6.32 -24.86
C ALA A 50 -3.53 -5.85 -23.80
N LEU A 51 -4.70 -6.48 -23.71
CA LEU A 51 -5.70 -6.13 -22.69
C LEU A 51 -5.22 -6.43 -21.26
N MET A 52 -4.51 -7.53 -21.06
CA MET A 52 -3.83 -7.81 -19.80
C MET A 52 -2.84 -6.70 -19.44
N GLY A 53 -1.96 -6.32 -20.38
CA GLY A 53 -0.99 -5.25 -20.18
C GLY A 53 -1.63 -3.89 -19.91
N THR A 54 -2.70 -3.54 -20.63
CA THR A 54 -3.45 -2.30 -20.41
C THR A 54 -4.10 -2.27 -19.03
N LEU A 55 -4.69 -3.37 -18.57
CA LEU A 55 -5.27 -3.45 -17.23
C LEU A 55 -4.20 -3.22 -16.14
N MET A 56 -3.03 -3.86 -16.29
CA MET A 56 -1.90 -3.69 -15.37
C MET A 56 -1.36 -2.26 -15.39
N ALA A 57 -1.30 -1.63 -16.57
CA ALA A 57 -0.90 -0.22 -16.67
C ALA A 57 -1.93 0.69 -15.98
N ALA A 58 -3.23 0.46 -16.22
CA ALA A 58 -4.33 1.24 -15.65
C ALA A 58 -4.43 1.12 -14.12
N SER A 59 -3.96 0.02 -13.51
CA SER A 59 -3.92 -0.11 -12.04
C SER A 59 -2.78 0.71 -11.41
N VAL A 60 -1.67 0.91 -12.12
CA VAL A 60 -0.51 1.66 -11.64
C VAL A 60 -0.61 3.15 -11.96
N LEU A 61 -1.22 3.51 -13.09
CA LEU A 61 -1.26 4.88 -13.60
C LEU A 61 -1.84 5.88 -12.58
N PRO A 62 -2.98 5.63 -11.92
CA PRO A 62 -3.53 6.57 -10.94
C PRO A 62 -2.57 6.76 -9.77
N ARG A 63 -1.93 5.69 -9.30
CA ARG A 63 -0.99 5.74 -8.17
C ARG A 63 0.24 6.58 -8.51
N VAL A 64 0.79 6.44 -9.72
CA VAL A 64 1.94 7.22 -10.19
C VAL A 64 1.58 8.68 -10.35
N ILE A 65 0.41 8.98 -10.93
CA ILE A 65 -0.04 10.36 -11.14
C ILE A 65 -0.38 11.04 -9.82
N ILE A 66 -1.12 10.35 -8.93
CA ILE A 66 -1.64 10.93 -7.69
C ILE A 66 -0.56 11.01 -6.61
N SER A 67 0.38 10.07 -6.52
CA SER A 67 1.37 10.04 -5.43
C SER A 67 2.20 11.32 -5.23
N PRO A 68 2.72 12.03 -6.27
CA PRO A 68 3.43 13.29 -6.06
C PRO A 68 2.53 14.38 -5.48
N PHE A 69 1.25 14.45 -5.89
CA PHE A 69 0.30 15.41 -5.34
C PHE A 69 -0.13 15.02 -3.92
N ALA A 70 -0.32 13.72 -3.66
CA ALA A 70 -0.69 13.21 -2.34
C ALA A 70 0.38 13.58 -1.30
N GLY A 71 1.67 13.50 -1.64
CA GLY A 71 2.74 13.96 -0.74
C GLY A 71 2.63 15.45 -0.38
N VAL A 72 2.41 16.31 -1.38
CA VAL A 72 2.22 17.75 -1.17
C VAL A 72 0.96 18.06 -0.34
N PHE A 73 -0.13 17.33 -0.56
CA PHE A 73 -1.36 17.48 0.22
C PHE A 73 -1.22 17.00 1.66
N VAL A 74 -0.54 15.87 1.88
CA VAL A 74 -0.29 15.32 3.22
C VAL A 74 0.65 16.22 4.01
N ASP A 75 1.69 16.77 3.39
CA ASP A 75 2.63 17.68 4.06
C ASP A 75 2.01 19.03 4.44
N ARG A 76 0.97 19.47 3.71
CA ARG A 76 0.23 20.70 3.99
C ARG A 76 -0.98 20.51 4.90
N SER A 77 -1.44 19.27 5.07
CA SER A 77 -2.57 18.96 5.95
C SER A 77 -2.05 18.76 7.37
N ASP A 78 -2.56 19.53 8.32
CA ASP A 78 -2.30 19.32 9.75
C ASP A 78 -2.49 17.82 10.08
N ARG A 79 -1.41 17.15 10.51
CA ARG A 79 -1.38 15.69 10.75
C ARG A 79 -2.51 15.18 11.67
N LYS A 80 -3.14 16.08 12.43
CA LYS A 80 -4.28 15.83 13.32
C LYS A 80 -5.62 15.57 12.61
N LYS A 81 -5.79 15.93 11.34
CA LYS A 81 -7.06 15.73 10.59
C LYS A 81 -7.08 14.48 9.70
N VAL A 82 -5.92 13.91 9.37
CA VAL A 82 -5.81 12.75 8.47
C VAL A 82 -5.85 11.41 9.24
N LEU A 83 -5.57 11.45 10.54
CA LEU A 83 -5.54 10.28 11.44
C LEU A 83 -6.67 10.32 12.50
N GLY A 84 -7.73 11.11 12.26
CA GLY A 84 -8.93 11.16 13.09
C GLY A 84 -9.95 10.12 12.67
#